data_AF-A0A2D5WY28-F1
#
_entry.id   AF-A0A2D5WY28-F1
#
_cell.length_a   1.000
_cell.length_b   1.000
_cell.length_c   1.000
_cell.angle_alpha   90.00
_cell.angle_beta   90.00
_cell.angle_gamma   90.00
#
_symmetry.space_group_name_H-M   'P 1'
#
loop_
_entity.id
_entity.type
_entity.pdbx_description
1 polymer ?
#
loop_
_entity_poly.entity_id
_entity_poly.type
_entity_poly.pdbx_seq_one_letter_code
_entity_poly.pdbx_strand_id
1 'polypeptide(L)' 'MHFIVFFILGSIAQLINGKDNNFSFGVSLALIVSLFIEILHFFIPHRDFEIFDGVFNILGCLSAIFIVYLFRRNTR' A
#
# COMPACT_ATOMS: atom_id res chain seq x y z
N MET A 1 -8.44 10.00 -3.54
CA MET A 1 -7.49 10.03 -2.40
C MET A 1 -6.81 8.68 -2.13
N HIS A 2 -7.25 7.60 -2.79
CA HIS A 2 -6.70 6.24 -2.73
C HIS A 2 -5.18 6.15 -2.83
N PHE A 3 -4.58 6.72 -3.87
CA PHE A 3 -3.13 6.73 -4.06
C PHE A 3 -2.36 7.24 -2.82
N ILE A 4 -2.74 8.41 -2.29
CA ILE A 4 -2.04 9.06 -1.18
C ILE A 4 -2.14 8.21 0.09
N VAL A 5 -3.33 7.67 0.39
CA VAL A 5 -3.57 6.85 1.58
C VAL A 5 -2.72 5.59 1.53
N PHE A 6 -2.72 4.88 0.39
CA PHE A 6 -1.95 3.64 0.24
C PHE A 6 -0.45 3.87 0.06
N PHE A 7 -0.05 5.05 -0.41
CA PHE A 7 1.35 5.48 -0.37
C PHE A 7 1.85 5.69 1.06
N ILE A 8 1.06 6.35 1.91
CA ILE A 8 1.41 6.55 3.32
C ILE A 8 1.44 5.22 4.06
N LEU A 9 0.40 4.39 3.91
CA LEU A 9 0.33 3.07 4.53
C LEU A 9 1.48 2.15 4.07
N GLY A 10 1.76 2.12 2.76
CA GLY A 10 2.88 1.36 2.21
C GLY A 10 4.23 1.85 2.75
N SER A 11 4.40 3.16 2.92
CA SER A 11 5.63 3.75 3.45
C SER A 11 5.82 3.39 4.92
N ILE A 12 4.78 3.55 5.73
CA ILE A 12 4.79 3.19 7.15
C ILE A 12 5.06 1.70 7.33
N ALA A 13 4.32 0.86 6.60
CA ALA A 13 4.50 -0.59 6.63
C ALA A 13 5.95 -0.96 6.29
N GLN A 14 6.52 -0.35 5.24
CA GLN A 14 7.88 -0.66 4.84
C GLN A 14 8.92 -0.15 5.85
N LEU A 15 8.72 1.02 6.43
CA LEU A 15 9.59 1.57 7.47
C LEU A 15 9.57 0.72 8.74
N ILE A 16 8.40 0.26 9.19
CA ILE A 16 8.23 -0.63 10.35
C ILE A 16 8.91 -1.99 10.11
N ASN A 17 8.85 -2.50 8.88
CA ASN A 17 9.32 -3.85 8.56
C ASN A 17 10.85 -4.03 8.63
N GLY A 18 11.61 -3.07 9.17
CA GLY A 18 13.06 -3.20 9.38
C GLY A 18 13.87 -3.35 8.08
N LYS A 19 15.20 -3.22 8.16
CA LYS A 19 16.09 -3.45 7.00
C LYS A 19 16.33 -4.94 6.73
N ASP A 20 16.21 -5.78 7.76
CA ASP A 20 16.59 -7.20 7.73
C ASP A 20 15.39 -8.16 7.58
N ASN A 21 14.17 -7.67 7.79
CA ASN A 21 12.97 -8.46 7.60
C ASN A 21 12.63 -8.49 6.11
N ASN A 22 12.12 -9.63 5.63
CA ASN A 22 11.77 -9.82 4.22
C ASN A 22 10.93 -8.63 3.72
N PHE A 23 11.54 -7.87 2.81
CA PHE A 23 11.08 -6.60 2.21
C PHE A 23 9.64 -6.65 1.66
N SER A 24 9.09 -7.87 1.50
CA SER A 24 7.77 -8.12 0.96
C SER A 24 6.65 -8.15 2.01
N PHE A 25 6.89 -8.44 3.29
CA PHE A 25 5.78 -8.78 4.21
C PHE A 25 4.83 -7.60 4.51
N GLY A 26 5.36 -6.45 4.96
CA GLY A 26 4.54 -5.27 5.30
C GLY A 26 3.81 -4.68 4.09
N VAL A 27 4.43 -4.75 2.91
CA VAL A 27 3.83 -4.30 1.65
C VAL A 27 2.73 -5.24 1.20
N SER A 28 2.99 -6.56 1.24
CA SER A 28 1.96 -7.57 0.95
C SER A 28 0.77 -7.39 1.88
N LEU A 29 1.00 -7.06 3.16
CA LEU A 29 -0.08 -6.76 4.10
C LEU A 29 -0.86 -5.51 3.69
N ALA A 30 -0.20 -4.42 3.29
CA ALA A 30 -0.87 -3.20 2.83
C ALA A 30 -1.71 -3.42 1.55
N LEU A 31 -1.21 -4.25 0.62
CA LEU A 31 -1.94 -4.65 -0.59
C LEU A 31 -3.12 -5.58 -0.27
N ILE A 32 -2.97 -6.52 0.66
CA ILE A 32 -4.05 -7.39 1.12
C ILE A 32 -5.15 -6.57 1.80
N VAL A 33 -4.78 -5.63 2.67
CA VAL A 33 -5.72 -4.71 3.33
C VAL A 33 -6.42 -3.81 2.30
N SER A 34 -5.71 -3.36 1.25
CA SER A 34 -6.33 -2.63 0.14
C SER A 34 -7.42 -3.43 -0.56
N LEU A 35 -7.09 -4.64 -1.02
CA LEU A 35 -8.03 -5.53 -1.69
C LEU A 35 -9.21 -5.88 -0.78
N PHE A 36 -8.95 -6.10 0.51
CA PHE A 36 -9.98 -6.36 1.50
C PHE A 36 -10.96 -5.19 1.64
N ILE A 37 -10.48 -3.94 1.71
CA ILE A 37 -11.32 -2.74 1.77
C ILE A 37 -12.15 -2.60 0.49
N GLU A 38 -11.55 -2.84 -0.68
CA GLU A 38 -12.25 -2.79 -1.96
C GLU A 38 -13.37 -3.84 -2.05
N ILE A 39 -13.14 -5.03 -1.49
CA ILE A 39 -14.16 -6.08 -1.36
C ILE A 39 -15.27 -5.65 -0.39
N LEU A 40 -14.95 -4.97 0.72
CA LEU A 40 -15.97 -4.45 1.63
C LEU A 40 -16.88 -3.41 0.95
N HIS A 41 -16.41 -2.69 -0.08
CA HIS A 41 -17.28 -1.78 -0.84
C HIS A 41 -18.44 -2.52 -1.52
N PHE A 42 -18.29 -3.79 -1.91
CA PHE A 42 -19.41 -4.60 -2.42
C PHE A 42 -20.54 -4.80 -1.39
N PHE A 43 -20.23 -4.74 -0.10
CA PHE A 43 -21.19 -4.99 0.98
C PHE A 43 -21.77 -3.71 1.58
N ILE A 44 -21.20 -2.54 1.27
CA ILE A 44 -21.67 -1.25 1.79
C ILE A 44 -22.66 -0.65 0.77
N PRO A 45 -23.95 -0.47 1.13
CA PRO A 45 -24.91 0.16 0.24
C PRO A 45 -24.51 1.61 -0.08
N HIS A 46 -24.78 2.06 -1.30
CA HIS A 46 -24.36 3.37 -1.85
C HIS A 46 -22.86 3.53 -2.16
N ARG A 47 -22.08 2.44 -2.23
CA ARG A 47 -20.71 2.51 -2.72
C ARG A 47 -20.47 1.52 -3.86
N ASP A 48 -20.05 2.05 -5.01
CA ASP A 48 -19.71 1.25 -6.18
C ASP A 48 -18.27 0.72 -6.09
N PHE A 49 -18.05 -0.47 -6.65
CA PHE A 49 -16.72 -1.01 -6.86
C PHE A 49 -16.07 -0.30 -8.04
N GLU A 50 -15.05 0.50 -7.77
CA GLU A 50 -14.29 1.21 -8.82
C GLU A 50 -12.94 0.54 -9.04
N ILE A 51 -12.75 -0.03 -10.23
CA ILE A 51 -11.48 -0.67 -10.63
C ILE A 51 -10.31 0.33 -10.51
N PHE A 52 -10.56 1.61 -10.82
CA PHE A 52 -9.54 2.65 -10.72
C PHE A 52 -9.08 2.89 -9.28
N ASP A 53 -9.95 2.75 -8.28
CA ASP A 53 -9.56 2.86 -6.87
C ASP A 53 -8.57 1.75 -6.49
N GLY A 54 -8.86 0.51 -6.89
CA GLY A 54 -7.93 -0.62 -6.74
C GLY A 54 -6.57 -0.37 -7.41
N VAL A 55 -6.58 0.15 -8.64
CA VAL A 55 -5.35 0.51 -9.37
C VAL A 55 -4.55 1.58 -8.62
N PHE A 56 -5.20 2.63 -8.13
CA PHE A 56 -4.52 3.69 -7.37
C PHE A 56 -3.98 3.20 -6.03
N ASN A 57 -4.66 2.27 -5.37
CA ASN A 57 -4.15 1.65 -4.15
C ASN A 57 -2.83 0.91 -4.42
N ILE A 58 -2.80 0.08 -5.48
CA ILE A 58 -1.60 -0.67 -5.89
C ILE A 58 -0.46 0.28 -6.23
N LEU A 59 -0.71 1.30 -7.05
CA LEU A 59 0.28 2.30 -7.43
C LEU A 59 0.82 3.07 -6.22
N GLY A 60 -0.04 3.41 -5.26
CA GLY A 60 0.35 4.04 -4.00
C GLY A 60 1.32 3.17 -3.21
N CYS A 61 1.00 1.90 -3.01
CA CYS A 61 1.89 0.96 -2.33
C CYS A 61 3.21 0.74 -3.09
N LEU A 62 3.18 0.53 -4.41
CA LEU A 62 4.41 0.31 -5.21
C LEU A 62 5.35 1.51 -5.18
N SER A 63 4.81 2.73 -5.31
CA SER A 63 5.62 3.95 -5.24
C SER A 63 6.21 4.16 -3.84
N ALA A 64 5.47 3.82 -2.78
CA ALA A 64 5.99 3.85 -1.40
C ALA A 64 7.18 2.91 -1.20
N ILE A 65 7.09 1.68 -1.71
CA ILE A 65 8.20 0.72 -1.69
C ILE A 65 9.44 1.33 -2.34
N PHE A 66 9.27 1.86 -3.54
CA PHE A 66 10.37 2.39 -4.34
C PHE A 66 11.05 3.56 -3.62
N ILE A 67 10.27 4.50 -3.07
CA ILE A 67 10.82 5.64 -2.33
C ILE A 67 11.51 5.21 -1.03
N VAL A 68 10.88 4.34 -0.22
CA VAL A 68 11.51 3.86 1.02
C VAL A 68 12.79 3.06 0.73
N TYR A 69 12.82 2.32 -0.37
CA TYR A 69 14.02 1.64 -0.85
C TYR A 69 15.16 2.63 -1.17
N LEU A 70 14.87 3.66 -1.98
CA LEU A 70 15.84 4.69 -2.33
C LEU A 70 16.34 5.43 -1.09
N PHE A 71 15.43 5.79 -0.19
CA PHE A 71 15.77 6.43 1.08
C PHE A 71 16.74 5.57 1.90
N ARG A 72 16.41 4.29 2.12
CA ARG A 72 17.26 3.35 2.87
C ARG A 72 18.62 3.09 2.24
N ARG A 73 18.71 3.15 0.91
CA ARG A 73 19.96 3.03 0.14
C ARG A 73 20.84 4.26 0.31
N ASN A 74 20.26 5.46 0.35
CA ASN A 74 21.00 6.72 0.50
C ASN A 74 21.45 6.98 1.96
N THR A 75 20.83 6.36 2.95
CA THR A 75 21.27 6.40 4.36
C THR A 75 22.27 5.29 4.72
N ARG A 76 22.85 4.60 3.73
CA ARG A 76 24.04 3.73 3.91
C ARG A 76 25.27 4.50 3.46
#